data_AF-A0A0D3A9L3-F1
#
_entry.id   AF-A0A0D3A9L3-F1
#
_cell.length_a   1.000
_cell.length_b   1.000
_cell.length_c   1.000
_cell.angle_alpha   90.00
_cell.angle_beta   90.00
_cell.angle_gamma   90.00
#
_symmetry.space_group_name_H-M   'P 1'
#
loop_
_entity.id
_entity.type
_entity.pdbx_description
1 polymer ?
#
loop_
_entity_poly.entity_id
_entity_poly.type
_entity_poly.pdbx_seq_one_letter_code
_entity_poly.pdbx_strand_id
1 'polypeptide(L)' 'MAECWQQDKWVGCFPVKCHIVKDIPNSSLRHITLENNENKPVTNSRDTQEVKIEQGVKVIKIFKEHVSKTCIQDMHTQ' A
#
# COMPACT_ATOMS: atom_id res chain seq x y z
N MET A 1 3.76 23.37 15.68
CA MET A 1 3.55 21.90 15.70
C MET A 1 2.35 21.60 14.83
N ALA A 2 2.45 20.52 14.02
CA ALA A 2 1.59 20.17 12.87
C ALA A 2 1.98 20.77 11.50
N GLU A 3 3.26 20.73 11.16
CA GLU A 3 3.67 20.64 9.74
C GLU A 3 3.68 19.15 9.35
N CYS A 4 2.51 18.51 9.28
CA CYS A 4 2.41 17.10 8.88
C CYS A 4 1.82 16.89 7.48
N TRP A 5 1.50 17.95 6.74
CA TRP A 5 0.92 17.87 5.40
C TRP A 5 1.54 18.93 4.48
N GLN A 6 1.98 18.52 3.28
CA GLN A 6 2.59 19.43 2.29
C GLN A 6 1.58 20.37 1.59
N GLN A 7 0.28 20.27 1.89
CA GLN A 7 -0.74 21.14 1.28
C GLN A 7 -1.85 21.46 2.29
N ASP A 8 -2.22 22.73 2.41
CA ASP A 8 -3.39 23.27 3.13
C ASP A 8 -4.76 22.73 2.66
N LYS A 9 -4.81 21.64 1.88
CA LYS A 9 -6.02 21.11 1.23
C LYS A 9 -6.79 20.09 2.07
N TRP A 10 -6.23 19.55 3.15
CA TRP A 10 -6.86 18.48 3.92
C TRP A 10 -7.49 19.03 5.21
N VAL A 11 -8.82 19.13 5.23
CA VAL A 11 -9.59 19.65 6.37
C VAL A 11 -10.13 18.47 7.19
N GLY A 12 -9.28 17.88 8.02
CA GLY A 12 -9.63 16.77 8.91
C GLY A 12 -8.50 15.74 9.06
N CYS A 13 -8.39 15.15 10.25
CA CYS A 13 -7.43 14.10 10.55
C CYS A 13 -8.07 13.07 11.48
N PHE A 14 -7.86 11.79 11.21
CA PHE A 14 -8.25 10.71 12.11
C PHE A 14 -7.02 9.88 12.47
N PRO A 15 -6.91 9.39 13.71
CA PRO A 15 -5.76 8.59 14.12
C PRO A 15 -5.77 7.25 13.39
N VAL A 16 -4.64 6.89 12.77
CA VAL A 16 -4.42 5.59 12.13
C VAL A 16 -3.29 4.84 12.84
N LYS A 17 -3.42 3.51 12.93
CA LYS A 17 -2.34 2.63 13.38
C LYS A 17 -1.84 1.79 12.21
N CYS A 18 -0.60 2.02 11.81
CA CYS A 18 0.03 1.20 10.79
C CYS A 18 0.35 -0.19 11.36
N HIS A 19 -0.24 -1.24 10.79
CA HIS A 19 0.03 -2.62 11.20
C HIS A 19 1.21 -3.25 10.44
N ILE A 20 1.44 -2.85 9.19
CA ILE A 20 2.51 -3.36 8.32
C ILE A 20 3.13 -2.16 7.61
N VAL A 21 4.45 -1.99 7.77
CA VAL A 21 5.24 -0.98 7.05
C VAL A 21 6.34 -1.72 6.30
N LYS A 22 6.14 -1.91 5.00
CA LYS A 22 7.07 -2.62 4.11
C LYS A 22 6.94 -2.10 2.69
N ASP A 23 8.06 -2.05 1.99
CA ASP A 23 8.07 -1.84 0.54
C ASP A 23 7.78 -3.16 -0.17
N ILE A 24 6.78 -3.15 -1.05
CA ILE A 24 6.38 -4.32 -1.84
C ILE A 24 6.30 -3.89 -3.31
N PRO A 25 7.03 -4.55 -4.21
CA PRO A 25 7.01 -4.20 -5.61
C PRO A 25 5.65 -4.51 -6.23
N ASN A 26 5.16 -3.61 -7.09
CA ASN A 26 3.89 -3.78 -7.80
C ASN A 26 3.82 -5.07 -8.61
N SER A 27 4.95 -5.60 -9.08
CA SER A 27 5.02 -6.90 -9.77
C SER A 27 4.46 -8.04 -8.93
N SER A 28 4.62 -8.00 -7.59
CA SER A 28 4.06 -8.98 -6.68
C SER A 28 2.55 -8.88 -6.53
N LEU A 29 1.95 -7.71 -6.78
CA LEU A 29 0.52 -7.46 -6.57
C LEU A 29 -0.30 -7.42 -7.87
N ARG A 30 0.35 -7.21 -9.03
CA ARG A 30 -0.30 -6.99 -10.33
C ARG A 30 -1.23 -8.12 -10.79
N HIS A 31 -1.00 -9.34 -10.32
CA HIS A 31 -1.83 -10.50 -10.64
C HIS A 31 -3.18 -10.52 -9.89
N ILE A 32 -3.34 -9.67 -8.86
CA ILE A 32 -4.60 -9.50 -8.15
C ILE A 32 -5.43 -8.46 -8.90
N THR A 33 -6.51 -8.91 -9.54
CA THR A 33 -7.46 -8.07 -10.24
C THR A 33 -8.68 -7.78 -9.36
N LEU A 34 -9.24 -6.58 -9.52
CA LEU A 34 -10.41 -6.10 -8.79
C LEU A 34 -11.62 -6.13 -9.73
N GLU A 35 -12.54 -7.06 -9.49
CA GLU A 35 -13.79 -7.18 -10.28
C GLU A 35 -14.66 -5.92 -10.19
N ASN A 36 -14.63 -5.23 -9.05
CA ASN A 36 -15.35 -3.98 -8.81
C ASN A 36 -14.64 -2.74 -9.42
N ASN A 37 -13.52 -2.95 -10.11
CA ASN A 37 -12.76 -1.92 -10.80
C ASN A 37 -12.40 -2.38 -12.23
N GLU A 38 -13.38 -2.88 -12.98
CA GLU A 38 -13.22 -3.30 -14.38
C GLU A 38 -12.13 -4.38 -14.59
N ASN A 39 -11.93 -5.24 -13.59
CA ASN A 39 -10.85 -6.24 -13.55
C ASN A 39 -9.44 -5.64 -13.66
N LYS A 40 -9.27 -4.35 -13.35
CA LYS A 40 -7.96 -3.71 -13.29
C LYS A 40 -7.14 -4.31 -12.15
N PRO A 41 -5.80 -4.35 -12.28
CA PRO A 41 -4.91 -4.74 -11.20
C PRO A 41 -5.11 -3.86 -9.96
N VAL A 42 -4.97 -4.43 -8.77
CA VAL A 42 -5.00 -3.68 -7.50
C VAL A 42 -3.95 -2.55 -7.48
N THR A 43 -2.85 -2.71 -8.22
CA THR A 43 -1.78 -1.69 -8.36
C THR A 43 -2.20 -0.45 -9.14
N ASN A 44 -3.33 -0.50 -9.87
CA ASN A 44 -3.84 0.61 -10.69
C ASN A 44 -5.07 1.28 -10.05
N SER A 45 -5.20 1.15 -8.73
CA SER A 45 -6.29 1.72 -7.94
C SER A 45 -6.08 3.21 -7.70
N ARG A 46 -7.17 3.98 -7.68
CA ARG A 46 -7.15 5.39 -7.24
C ARG A 46 -7.26 5.47 -5.72
N ASP A 47 -7.02 6.67 -5.17
CA ASP A 47 -7.20 6.93 -3.75
C ASP A 47 -8.60 6.52 -3.28
N THR A 48 -8.70 5.90 -2.10
CA THR A 48 -9.93 5.32 -1.51
C THR A 48 -10.59 4.15 -2.26
N GLN A 49 -9.93 3.54 -3.26
CA GLN A 49 -10.48 2.36 -3.94
C GLN A 49 -10.76 1.20 -2.96
N GLU A 50 -12.01 0.75 -2.93
CA GLU A 50 -12.41 -0.38 -2.12
C GLU A 50 -11.91 -1.70 -2.71
N VAL A 51 -11.32 -2.55 -1.85
CA VAL A 51 -10.87 -3.90 -2.18
C VAL A 51 -11.71 -4.89 -1.38
N LYS A 52 -12.43 -5.77 -2.08
CA LYS A 52 -13.24 -6.80 -1.43
C LYS A 52 -12.38 -7.78 -0.62
N ILE A 53 -13.00 -8.43 0.36
CA ILE A 53 -12.33 -9.30 1.33
C ILE A 53 -11.47 -10.37 0.65
N GLU A 54 -11.96 -11.02 -0.41
CA GLU A 54 -11.22 -12.11 -1.08
C GLU A 54 -9.88 -11.63 -1.67
N GLN A 55 -9.89 -10.49 -2.35
CA GLN A 55 -8.68 -9.86 -2.88
C GLN A 55 -7.83 -9.28 -1.76
N GLY A 56 -8.46 -8.69 -0.73
CA GLY A 56 -7.77 -8.14 0.44
C GLY A 56 -6.97 -9.18 1.21
N VAL A 57 -7.50 -10.39 1.38
CA VAL A 57 -6.77 -11.51 2.01
C VAL A 57 -5.53 -11.89 1.20
N LYS A 58 -5.63 -11.93 -0.14
CA LYS A 58 -4.48 -12.20 -1.02
C LYS A 58 -3.41 -11.12 -0.88
N VAL A 59 -3.82 -9.85 -0.84
CA VAL A 59 -2.91 -8.73 -0.61
C VAL A 59 -2.21 -8.88 0.74
N ILE A 60 -2.95 -9.05 1.84
CA ILE A 60 -2.36 -9.20 3.19
C ILE A 60 -1.40 -10.39 3.27
N LYS A 61 -1.73 -11.51 2.62
CA LYS A 61 -0.87 -12.68 2.55
C LYS A 61 0.47 -12.35 1.89
N ILE A 62 0.47 -11.66 0.75
CA ILE A 62 1.68 -11.18 0.10
C ILE A 62 2.46 -10.23 1.01
N PHE A 63 1.79 -9.33 1.73
CA PHE A 63 2.45 -8.43 2.68
C PHE A 63 3.18 -9.15 3.82
N LYS A 64 2.61 -10.25 4.29
CA LYS A 64 3.23 -11.09 5.33
C LYS A 64 4.38 -11.94 4.77
N GLU A 65 4.18 -12.56 3.61
CA GLU A 65 5.13 -13.48 2.98
C GLU A 65 6.27 -12.78 2.25
N HIS A 66 6.11 -11.50 1.89
CA HIS A 66 7.19 -10.74 1.26
C HIS A 66 8.36 -10.57 2.24
N VAL A 67 9.44 -11.28 1.93
CA VAL A 67 10.75 -11.12 2.55
C VAL A 67 11.46 -9.98 1.82
N SER A 68 11.43 -8.80 2.43
CA SER A 68 12.13 -7.62 1.90
C SER A 68 13.61 -7.94 1.71
N LYS A 69 14.07 -7.99 0.45
CA LYS A 69 15.50 -8.08 0.12
C LYS A 69 16.20 -6.72 0.08
N THR A 70 15.44 -5.63 0.17
CA THR A 70 15.94 -4.27 0.20
C THR A 70 15.03 -3.47 1.11
N CYS A 71 15.58 -2.95 2.20
CA CYS A 71 14.96 -1.93 3.00
C CYS A 71 15.65 -0.60 2.69
N ILE A 72 14.97 0.53 2.89
CA ILE A 72 15.53 1.89 2.74
C ILE A 72 16.85 2.10 3.54
N GLN A 73 17.19 1.19 4.45
CA GLN A 73 18.44 1.16 5.20
C GLN A 73 19.69 0.76 4.40
N ASP A 74 19.58 0.27 3.15
CA ASP A 74 20.74 -0.19 2.35
C ASP A 74 21.48 0.94 1.59
N MET A 75 21.31 2.22 1.98
CA MET A 75 22.06 3.36 1.40
C MET A 75 23.16 3.92 2.33
N HIS A 76 23.75 3.08 3.19
CA HIS A 76 25.01 3.42 3.85
C HIS A 76 26.02 2.28 3.68
N THR A 77 26.69 2.23 2.52
CA THR A 77 28.13 1.93 2.36
C THR A 77 28.45 1.90 0.86
N GLN A 78 28.88 3.04 0.33
CA GLN A 78 30.03 3.15 -0.57
C GLN A 78 30.54 4.59 -0.59
#